data_AF-A0A845A353-F1
#
_entry.id   AF-A0A845A353-F1
#
_cell.length_a   1.000
_cell.length_b   1.000
_cell.length_c   1.000
_cell.angle_alpha   90.00
_cell.angle_beta   90.00
_cell.angle_gamma   90.00
#
_symmetry.space_group_name_H-M   'P 1'
#
loop_
_entity.id
_entity.type
_entity.pdbx_description
1 polymer ?
#
loop_
_entity_poly.entity_id
_entity_poly.type
_entity_poly.pdbx_seq_one_letter_code
_entity_poly.pdbx_strand_id
1 'polypeptide(L)'
;MTEAEIIAYARQFDPQPFHTDPVAAEDSFFGGLAASGWHTASVTMRLMVEAIPLANGVIGAGGDLSWPAPTRAGDVLHVEATIEAIVPSRSRPGRAAVAVHCRTLNQHGEMRQEFRPRLIAWARGSEVRPVS
;
A
#
# COMPACT_ATOMS: atom_id res chain seq x y z
N MET A 1 3.77 -12.58 -4.44
CA MET A 1 4.15 -12.81 -3.03
C MET A 1 4.64 -14.23 -2.89
N THR A 2 5.93 -14.43 -2.66
CA THR A 2 6.50 -15.74 -2.32
C THR A 2 6.62 -15.88 -0.79
N GLU A 3 6.68 -17.11 -0.29
CA GLU A 3 6.92 -17.38 1.13
C GLU A 3 8.21 -16.73 1.64
N ALA A 4 9.30 -16.83 0.87
CA ALA A 4 10.58 -16.25 1.21
C ALA A 4 10.52 -14.72 1.34
N GLU A 5 9.83 -14.03 0.42
CA GLU A 5 9.61 -12.58 0.50
C GLU A 5 8.79 -12.21 1.74
N ILE A 6 7.75 -12.99 2.07
CA ILE A 6 6.91 -12.78 3.24
C ILE A 6 7.76 -12.85 4.52
N ILE A 7 8.49 -13.94 4.70
CA ILE A 7 9.33 -14.16 5.89
C ILE A 7 10.45 -13.12 5.97
N ALA A 8 11.07 -12.77 4.84
CA ALA A 8 12.13 -11.77 4.79
C ALA A 8 11.63 -10.39 5.24
N TYR A 9 10.49 -9.93 4.69
CA TYR A 9 9.89 -8.67 5.12
C TYR A 9 9.48 -8.71 6.60
N ALA A 10 8.82 -9.79 7.01
CA ALA A 10 8.33 -9.94 8.38
C ALA A 10 9.46 -9.89 9.40
N ARG A 11 10.58 -10.58 9.16
CA ARG A 11 11.76 -10.53 10.04
C ARG A 11 12.31 -9.12 10.23
N GLN A 12 12.17 -8.26 9.23
CA GLN A 12 12.68 -6.90 9.28
C GLN A 12 11.68 -5.92 9.94
N PHE A 13 10.38 -6.08 9.68
CA PHE A 13 9.40 -5.03 9.99
C PHE A 13 8.23 -5.47 10.87
N ASP A 14 7.91 -6.77 10.90
CA ASP A 14 6.75 -7.30 11.62
C ASP A 14 6.97 -8.78 12.02
N PRO A 15 7.87 -9.06 13.00
CA PRO A 15 8.39 -10.40 13.26
C PRO A 15 7.46 -11.24 14.14
N GLN A 16 6.14 -11.12 13.95
CA GLN A 16 5.19 -11.97 14.64
C GLN A 16 5.28 -13.43 14.10
N PRO A 17 5.05 -14.46 14.94
CA PRO A 17 5.28 -15.86 14.56
C PRO A 17 4.51 -16.28 13.30
N PHE A 18 3.25 -15.86 13.16
CA PHE A 18 2.39 -16.16 12.01
C PHE A 18 2.80 -15.46 10.70
N HIS A 19 3.83 -14.62 10.72
CA HIS A 19 4.45 -14.01 9.55
C HIS A 19 5.86 -14.56 9.24
N THR A 20 6.46 -15.32 10.17
CA THR A 20 7.88 -15.70 10.10
C THR A 20 8.14 -17.20 10.13
N ASP A 21 7.18 -17.99 10.62
CA ASP A 21 7.29 -19.45 10.75
C ASP A 21 5.99 -20.11 10.25
N PRO A 22 6.04 -20.88 9.15
CA PRO A 22 4.87 -21.57 8.61
C PRO A 22 4.22 -22.55 9.59
N VAL A 23 5.01 -23.25 10.42
CA VAL A 23 4.52 -24.25 11.38
C VAL A 23 3.82 -23.57 12.54
N ALA A 24 4.45 -22.54 13.13
CA ALA A 24 3.82 -21.78 14.21
C ALA A 24 2.56 -21.03 13.75
N ALA A 25 2.44 -20.74 12.45
CA ALA A 25 1.28 -20.08 11.88
C ALA A 25 0.03 -20.99 11.79
N GLU A 26 0.19 -22.31 11.75
CA GLU A 26 -0.91 -23.29 11.65
C GLU A 26 -1.91 -23.15 12.81
N ASP A 27 -1.39 -22.96 14.02
CA ASP A 27 -2.18 -22.80 15.25
C ASP A 27 -2.63 -21.35 15.51
N SER A 28 -2.33 -20.42 14.60
CA SER A 28 -2.69 -19.01 14.74
C SER A 28 -4.09 -18.71 14.23
N PHE A 29 -4.58 -17.49 14.51
CA PHE A 29 -5.82 -16.97 13.91
C PHE A 29 -5.86 -17.10 12.37
N PHE A 30 -4.69 -17.06 11.72
CA PHE A 30 -4.60 -17.16 10.28
C PHE A 30 -4.63 -18.60 9.75
N GLY A 31 -4.48 -19.64 10.58
CA GLY A 31 -4.51 -21.04 10.13
C GLY A 31 -3.44 -21.37 9.07
N GLY A 32 -2.26 -20.78 9.19
CA GLY A 32 -1.15 -20.87 8.23
C GLY A 32 -0.50 -19.51 7.97
N LEU A 33 0.67 -19.52 7.32
CA LEU A 33 1.48 -18.32 7.10
C LEU A 33 0.68 -17.22 6.38
N ALA A 34 0.73 -16.01 6.91
CA ALA A 34 0.16 -14.82 6.27
C ALA A 34 1.27 -13.78 6.05
N ALA A 35 1.17 -12.99 4.99
CA ALA A 35 1.99 -11.79 4.87
C ALA A 35 1.53 -10.76 5.92
N SER A 36 2.46 -9.97 6.46
CA SER A 36 2.10 -8.78 7.23
C SER A 36 1.23 -7.85 6.37
N GLY A 37 0.21 -7.25 6.98
CA GLY A 37 -0.61 -6.21 6.34
C GLY A 37 0.26 -5.05 5.82
N TRP A 38 1.35 -4.72 6.53
CA TRP A 38 2.31 -3.69 6.12
C TRP A 38 3.15 -4.08 4.91
N HIS A 39 3.44 -5.38 4.73
CA HIS A 39 4.07 -5.88 3.51
C HIS A 39 3.15 -5.66 2.30
N THR A 40 1.86 -6.00 2.45
CA THR A 40 0.85 -5.76 1.42
C THR A 40 0.70 -4.26 1.11
N ALA A 41 0.74 -3.41 2.13
CA ALA A 41 0.68 -1.96 1.97
C ALA A 41 1.91 -1.41 1.22
N SER A 42 3.10 -1.93 1.52
CA SER A 42 4.35 -1.56 0.86
C SER A 42 4.33 -1.91 -0.64
N VAL A 43 3.86 -3.13 -0.98
CA VAL A 43 3.67 -3.54 -2.38
C VAL A 43 2.61 -2.69 -3.07
N THR A 44 1.52 -2.37 -2.39
CA THR A 44 0.47 -1.48 -2.92
C THR A 44 1.03 -0.09 -3.23
N MET A 45 1.84 0.49 -2.34
CA MET A 45 2.48 1.79 -2.54
C MET A 45 3.42 1.78 -3.75
N ARG A 46 4.23 0.72 -3.90
CA ARG A 46 5.10 0.53 -5.08
C ARG A 46 4.28 0.52 -6.37
N LEU A 47 3.27 -0.34 -6.45
CA LEU A 47 2.42 -0.46 -7.65
C LEU A 47 1.68 0.85 -7.97
N MET A 48 1.21 1.56 -6.95
CA MET A 48 0.56 2.86 -7.11
C MET A 48 1.51 3.92 -7.67
N VAL A 49 2.75 4.00 -7.17
CA VAL A 49 3.75 4.97 -7.65
C VAL A 49 4.23 4.64 -9.07
N GLU A 50 4.35 3.34 -9.40
CA GLU A 50 4.68 2.90 -10.76
C GLU A 50 3.53 3.19 -11.76
N ALA A 51 2.27 3.13 -11.32
CA ALA A 51 1.10 3.29 -12.18
C ALA A 51 0.62 4.75 -12.34
N ILE A 52 0.68 5.58 -11.29
CA ILE A 52 0.18 6.95 -11.33
C ILE A 52 1.33 7.89 -11.75
N PRO A 53 1.20 8.66 -12.86
CA PRO A 53 2.25 9.53 -13.37
C PRO A 53 2.38 10.83 -12.55
N LEU A 54 2.82 10.69 -11.30
CA LEU A 54 2.98 11.77 -10.33
C LEU A 54 4.25 12.53 -10.66
N ALA A 55 4.12 13.83 -10.96
CA ALA A 55 5.23 14.65 -11.48
C ALA A 55 6.50 14.55 -10.63
N ASN A 56 6.37 14.77 -9.31
CA ASN A 56 7.48 14.86 -8.37
C ASN A 56 7.29 13.90 -7.17
N GLY A 57 6.59 12.79 -7.40
CA GLY A 57 6.14 11.89 -6.33
C GLY A 57 4.94 12.43 -5.54
N VAL A 58 4.67 11.80 -4.40
CA VAL A 58 3.55 12.13 -3.48
C VAL A 58 4.01 12.03 -2.03
N ILE A 59 3.35 12.80 -1.17
CA ILE A 59 3.46 12.65 0.29
C ILE A 59 2.13 12.16 0.83
N GLY A 60 2.14 11.17 1.72
CA GLY A 60 0.96 10.78 2.47
C GLY A 60 0.58 11.83 3.51
N ALA A 61 -0.65 12.33 3.46
CA ALA A 61 -1.22 13.19 4.51
C ALA A 61 -2.06 12.40 5.53
N GLY A 62 -2.26 11.10 5.28
CA GLY A 62 -3.10 10.21 6.08
C GLY A 62 -4.10 9.47 5.19
N GLY A 63 -4.95 8.65 5.78
CA GLY A 63 -5.94 7.86 5.05
C GLY A 63 -6.43 6.69 5.87
N ASP A 64 -7.39 5.97 5.30
CA ASP A 64 -7.99 4.79 5.91
C ASP A 64 -7.45 3.52 5.25
N LEU A 65 -7.14 2.51 6.06
CA LEU A 65 -6.53 1.26 5.60
C LEU A 65 -7.25 0.08 6.26
N SER A 66 -7.61 -0.92 5.47
CA SER A 66 -8.20 -2.17 5.97
C SER A 66 -7.67 -3.38 5.21
N TRP A 67 -7.68 -4.54 5.87
CA TRP A 67 -7.25 -5.83 5.32
C TRP A 67 -8.40 -6.85 5.45
N PRO A 68 -9.26 -6.98 4.43
CA PRO A 68 -10.44 -7.85 4.50
C PRO A 68 -10.10 -9.34 4.60
N ALA A 69 -8.96 -9.75 4.03
CA ALA A 69 -8.47 -11.13 4.07
C ALA A 69 -6.93 -11.15 4.06
N PRO A 70 -6.30 -12.16 4.69
CA PRO A 70 -4.84 -12.25 4.73
C PRO A 70 -4.27 -12.51 3.33
N THR A 71 -3.21 -11.79 2.97
CA THR A 71 -2.39 -12.10 1.79
C THR A 71 -1.56 -13.35 2.06
N ARG A 72 -1.51 -14.28 1.10
CA ARG A 72 -0.83 -15.58 1.24
C ARG A 72 0.38 -15.69 0.31
N ALA A 73 1.27 -16.63 0.64
CA ALA A 73 2.27 -17.08 -0.31
C ALA A 73 1.57 -17.63 -1.57
N GLY A 74 2.08 -17.29 -2.75
CA GLY A 74 1.46 -17.59 -4.04
C GLY A 74 0.53 -16.50 -4.57
N ASP A 75 0.05 -15.56 -3.73
CA ASP A 75 -0.78 -14.45 -4.23
C ASP A 75 0.00 -13.58 -5.23
N VAL A 76 -0.62 -13.35 -6.39
CA VAL A 76 -0.16 -12.38 -7.39
C VAL A 76 -1.02 -11.13 -7.24
N LEU A 77 -0.43 -10.07 -6.70
CA LEU A 77 -1.16 -8.85 -6.38
C LEU A 77 -1.18 -7.88 -7.56
N HIS A 78 -2.33 -7.25 -7.76
CA HIS A 78 -2.47 -6.05 -8.59
C HIS A 78 -3.28 -4.99 -7.83
N VAL A 79 -3.18 -3.73 -8.28
CA VAL A 79 -3.84 -2.59 -7.65
C VAL A 79 -4.73 -1.90 -8.68
N GLU A 80 -5.99 -1.71 -8.31
CA GLU A 80 -6.91 -0.82 -8.99
C GLU A 80 -6.95 0.50 -8.20
N ALA A 81 -6.59 1.62 -8.84
CA ALA A 81 -6.55 2.93 -8.20
C ALA A 81 -7.50 3.90 -8.90
N THR A 82 -8.40 4.52 -8.13
CA THR A 82 -9.34 5.55 -8.61
C THR A 82 -9.01 6.88 -7.93
N ILE A 83 -8.81 7.94 -8.72
CA ILE A 83 -8.72 9.30 -8.17
C ILE A 83 -10.14 9.79 -7.86
N GLU A 84 -10.47 9.97 -6.59
CA GLU A 84 -11.79 10.39 -6.15
C GLU A 84 -11.93 11.92 -6.11
N ALA A 85 -10.85 12.64 -5.77
CA ALA A 85 -10.85 14.10 -5.74
C ALA A 85 -9.44 14.67 -5.94
N ILE A 86 -9.38 15.85 -6.56
CA ILE A 86 -8.18 16.69 -6.63
C ILE A 86 -8.58 18.10 -6.18
N VAL A 87 -7.98 18.58 -5.09
CA VAL A 87 -8.25 19.89 -4.51
C VAL A 87 -6.96 20.72 -4.52
N PRO A 88 -6.79 21.66 -5.47
CA PRO A 88 -5.64 22.56 -5.48
C PRO A 88 -5.55 23.41 -4.20
N SER A 89 -4.34 23.57 -3.67
CA SER A 89 -4.12 24.39 -2.49
C SER A 89 -4.18 25.87 -2.83
N ARG A 90 -5.03 26.62 -2.10
CA ARG A 90 -5.12 28.08 -2.18
C ARG A 90 -3.91 28.77 -1.54
N SER A 91 -3.35 28.20 -0.47
CA SER A 91 -2.25 28.80 0.29
C SER A 91 -0.86 28.36 -0.18
N ARG A 92 -0.77 27.26 -0.96
CA ARG A 92 0.48 26.74 -1.51
C ARG A 92 0.33 26.46 -3.01
N PRO A 93 0.45 27.48 -3.87
CA PRO A 93 0.35 27.32 -5.32
C PRO A 93 1.26 26.21 -5.85
N GLY A 94 0.77 25.45 -6.84
CA GLY A 94 1.49 24.31 -7.40
C GLY A 94 1.33 22.99 -6.65
N ARG A 95 0.57 22.94 -5.54
CA ARG A 95 0.23 21.70 -4.82
C ARG A 95 -1.27 21.41 -4.86
N ALA A 96 -1.63 20.14 -4.74
CA ALA A 96 -3.00 19.70 -4.56
C ALA A 96 -3.09 18.58 -3.50
N ALA A 97 -4.19 18.55 -2.76
CA ALA A 97 -4.61 17.36 -2.04
C ALA A 97 -5.33 16.43 -3.01
N VAL A 98 -4.96 15.16 -3.03
CA VAL A 98 -5.51 14.14 -3.94
C VAL A 98 -6.05 12.99 -3.09
N ALA A 99 -7.34 12.72 -3.20
CA ALA A 99 -7.97 11.54 -2.61
C ALA A 99 -7.92 10.40 -3.63
N VAL A 100 -7.42 9.25 -3.20
CA VAL A 100 -7.33 8.04 -4.02
C VAL A 100 -8.01 6.90 -3.29
N HIS A 101 -8.71 6.05 -4.03
CA HIS A 101 -9.19 4.76 -3.55
C HIS A 101 -8.43 3.65 -4.26
N CYS A 102 -7.64 2.90 -3.49
CA CYS A 102 -6.85 1.77 -3.95
C CYS A 102 -7.47 0.46 -3.44
N ARG A 103 -7.71 -0.47 -4.36
CA ARG A 103 -8.08 -1.86 -4.08
C ARG A 103 -6.93 -2.76 -4.49
N THR A 104 -6.37 -3.49 -3.54
CA THR A 104 -5.33 -4.49 -3.81
C THR A 104 -5.97 -5.86 -3.83
N LEU A 105 -5.92 -6.50 -4.99
CA LEU A 105 -6.59 -7.76 -5.28
C LEU A 105 -5.54 -8.83 -5.62
N ASN A 106 -5.86 -10.10 -5.35
CA ASN A 106 -5.06 -11.22 -5.85
C ASN A 106 -5.54 -11.69 -7.25
N GLN A 107 -4.93 -12.75 -7.77
CA GLN A 107 -5.27 -13.36 -9.07
C GLN A 107 -6.70 -13.92 -9.15
N HIS A 108 -7.38 -14.10 -8.03
CA HIS A 108 -8.76 -14.60 -7.95
C HIS A 108 -9.78 -13.46 -7.79
N GLY A 109 -9.33 -12.20 -7.80
CA GLY A 109 -10.20 -11.03 -7.58
C GLY A 109 -10.58 -10.81 -6.11
N GLU A 110 -9.95 -11.52 -5.17
CA GLU A 110 -10.21 -11.39 -3.75
C GLU A 110 -9.46 -10.18 -3.19
N MET A 111 -10.17 -9.38 -2.39
CA MET A 111 -9.60 -8.17 -1.82
C MET A 111 -8.71 -8.48 -0.62
N ARG A 112 -7.43 -8.14 -0.74
CA ARG A 112 -6.43 -8.30 0.33
C ARG A 112 -6.20 -7.01 1.10
N GLN A 113 -6.39 -5.87 0.45
CA GLN A 113 -6.29 -4.56 1.10
C GLN A 113 -7.21 -3.56 0.42
N GLU A 114 -7.85 -2.72 1.24
CA GLU A 114 -8.49 -1.49 0.78
C GLU A 114 -7.80 -0.30 1.43
N PHE A 115 -7.32 0.63 0.61
CA PHE A 115 -6.56 1.79 1.06
C PHE A 115 -7.14 3.07 0.45
N ARG A 116 -7.53 4.03 1.28
CA ARG A 116 -8.02 5.35 0.86
C ARG A 116 -7.09 6.46 1.34
N PRO A 117 -5.93 6.66 0.69
CA PRO A 117 -5.02 7.73 1.07
C PRO A 117 -5.51 9.10 0.62
N ARG A 118 -5.20 10.09 1.45
CA ARG A 118 -5.10 11.50 1.07
C ARG A 118 -3.62 11.80 0.82
N LEU A 119 -3.31 12.16 -0.41
CA LEU A 119 -1.96 12.45 -0.88
C LEU A 119 -1.79 13.96 -1.08
N ILE A 120 -0.57 14.44 -0.94
CA ILE A 120 -0.15 15.75 -1.43
C ILE A 120 0.63 15.49 -2.72
N ALA A 121 0.19 16.11 -3.81
CA ALA A 121 0.81 16.02 -5.12
C ALA A 121 1.16 17.41 -5.67
N TRP A 122 1.98 17.44 -6.71
CA TRP A 122 2.47 18.66 -7.35
C TRP A 122 1.94 18.80 -8.77
N ALA A 123 1.61 20.03 -9.14
CA ALA A 123 1.33 20.38 -10.52
C ALA A 123 2.59 20.21 -11.38
N ARG A 124 2.42 19.79 -12.63
CA ARG A 124 3.51 19.64 -13.59
C ARG A 124 4.26 20.97 -13.74
N GLY A 125 5.58 20.93 -13.69
CA GLY A 125 6.43 22.13 -13.81
C GLY A 125 6.56 22.98 -12.54
N SER A 126 5.99 22.57 -11.41
CA SER A 126 6.24 23.22 -10.12
C SER A 126 7.53 22.69 -9.48
N GLU A 127 8.33 23.59 -8.90
CA GLU A 127 9.52 23.21 -8.14
C GLU A 127 9.14 22.46 -6.85
N VAL A 128 9.79 21.32 -6.61
CA VAL A 128 9.74 20.67 -5.29
C VAL A 128 10.66 21.44 -4.36
N ARG A 129 10.09 22.32 -3.54
CA ARG A 129 10.84 22.88 -2.42
C ARG A 129 10.91 21.81 -1.32
N PRO A 130 12.11 21.34 -0.90
CA PRO A 130 12.24 20.40 0.18
C PRO A 130 11.55 20.95 1.44
N VAL A 131 10.94 20.05 2.21
CA VAL A 131 10.40 20.40 3.52
C VAL A 131 11.62 20.62 4.42
N SER A 132 11.82 21.87 4.85
CA SER A 132 12.82 22.28 5.85
C SER A 132 12.49 21.70 7.21
#